data_AF-A0A9P8NQA3-F1
#
_entry.id   AF-A0A9P8NQA3-F1
#
_cell.length_a   1.000
_cell.length_b   1.000
_cell.length_c   1.000
_cell.angle_alpha   90.00
_cell.angle_beta   90.00
_cell.angle_gamma   90.00
#
_symmetry.space_group_name_H-M   'P 1'
#
loop_
_entity.id
_entity.type
_entity.pdbx_description
1 polymer ?
#
loop_
_entity_poly.entity_id
_entity_poly.type
_entity_poly.pdbx_seq_one_letter_code
_entity_poly.pdbx_strand_id
1 'polypeptide(L)'
;MHTEIDFSAIPGTSHLVDLDRTKETIETESGIVLIPTPSDDPNDPLNWSRGRKWLAIFCTVVYIFGGSVPGCCIYSILTDIAEDPDVHATVGQLNEGTGYMFLFLGIGNLLMMPLAQQYGKRPIYLISLLGNIMFNLWQP
;
A
#
# COMPACT_ATOMS: atom_id res chain seq x y z
N MET A 1 44.43 18.14 19.49
CA MET A 1 44.09 16.71 19.65
C MET A 1 42.57 16.63 19.62
N HIS A 2 42.01 16.58 18.41
CA HIS A 2 40.55 16.43 18.23
C HIS A 2 40.24 14.95 18.38
N THR A 3 39.50 14.61 19.42
CA THR A 3 38.97 13.26 19.60
C THR A 3 37.89 13.06 18.56
N GLU A 4 38.18 12.36 17.47
CA GLU A 4 37.14 11.89 16.56
C GLU A 4 36.28 10.88 17.33
N ILE A 5 35.02 11.27 17.56
CA ILE A 5 34.05 10.41 18.22
C ILE A 5 33.53 9.44 17.15
N ASP A 6 33.77 8.14 17.34
CA ASP A 6 33.22 7.11 16.48
C ASP A 6 31.73 6.92 16.77
N PHE A 7 30.90 7.62 16.00
CA PHE A 7 29.44 7.55 16.10
C PHE A 7 28.85 6.25 15.55
N SER A 8 29.63 5.38 14.89
CA SER A 8 29.15 4.05 14.47
C SER A 8 28.97 3.10 15.65
N ALA A 9 29.68 3.36 16.75
CA ALA A 9 29.63 2.58 17.98
C ALA A 9 28.38 2.83 18.83
N ILE A 10 27.62 3.90 18.56
CA ILE A 10 26.40 4.25 19.29
C ILE A 10 25.19 3.77 18.49
N PRO A 11 24.52 2.67 18.89
CA PRO A 11 23.39 2.14 18.14
C PRO A 11 22.28 3.19 18.07
N GLY A 12 21.80 3.50 16.86
CA GLY A 12 20.62 4.35 16.62
C GLY A 12 20.89 5.81 16.22
N THR A 13 22.15 6.26 16.13
CA THR A 13 22.49 7.58 15.59
C THR A 13 23.12 7.43 14.21
N SER A 14 22.62 8.20 13.22
CA SER A 14 23.19 8.22 11.87
C SER A 14 23.62 9.64 11.51
N HIS A 15 24.78 9.77 10.88
CA HIS A 15 25.37 11.06 10.54
C HIS A 15 24.85 11.51 9.17
N LEU A 16 24.14 12.65 9.14
CA LEU A 16 23.42 13.13 7.96
C LEU A 16 24.22 14.14 7.11
N VAL A 17 25.36 14.63 7.60
CA VAL A 17 26.15 15.67 6.93
C VAL A 17 27.59 15.18 6.87
N ASP A 18 28.08 14.73 5.73
CA ASP A 18 29.49 14.35 5.60
C ASP A 18 30.29 15.61 5.22
N LEU A 19 31.00 16.19 6.19
CA LEU A 19 31.85 17.37 5.97
C LEU A 19 33.23 17.00 5.40
N ASP A 20 33.65 15.75 5.60
CA ASP A 20 34.99 15.27 5.28
C ASP A 20 35.04 14.47 3.96
N ARG A 21 33.90 14.34 3.27
CA ARG A 21 33.74 13.64 1.97
C ARG A 21 34.45 12.27 1.96
N THR A 22 34.39 11.59 3.09
CA THR A 22 35.18 10.37 3.34
C THR A 22 34.38 9.12 2.94
N LYS A 23 33.06 9.23 2.78
CA LYS A 23 32.20 8.13 2.35
C LYS A 23 31.83 8.25 0.87
N GLU A 24 31.89 7.12 0.14
CA GLU A 24 31.30 6.97 -1.21
C GLU A 24 29.77 6.90 -1.13
N THR A 25 29.14 7.92 -0.56
CA THR A 25 27.68 8.05 -0.48
C THR A 25 27.20 9.12 -1.46
N ILE A 26 26.03 8.89 -2.06
CA ILE A 26 25.40 9.87 -2.94
C ILE A 26 24.94 11.05 -2.08
N GLU A 27 25.73 12.11 -2.08
CA GLU A 27 25.47 13.37 -1.39
C GLU A 27 24.57 14.27 -2.25
N THR A 28 23.68 15.02 -1.59
CA THR A 28 23.02 16.15 -2.25
C THR A 28 24.04 17.27 -2.51
N GLU A 29 23.79 18.21 -3.45
CA GLU A 29 24.65 19.38 -3.68
C GLU A 29 25.00 20.17 -2.39
N SER A 30 24.22 20.00 -1.32
CA SER A 30 24.40 20.57 0.01
C SER A 30 25.17 19.71 1.02
N GLY A 31 25.84 18.62 0.62
CA GLY A 31 26.64 17.75 1.50
C GLY A 31 25.83 16.89 2.47
N ILE A 32 24.54 16.70 2.19
CA ILE A 32 23.62 15.89 3.02
C ILE A 32 23.64 14.45 2.50
N VAL A 33 23.93 13.51 3.40
CA VAL A 33 23.86 12.06 3.16
C VAL A 33 22.40 11.63 3.24
N LEU A 34 21.88 11.06 2.15
CA LEU A 34 20.52 10.54 2.09
C LEU A 34 20.46 9.19 2.81
N ILE A 35 19.52 9.04 3.77
CA ILE A 35 19.28 7.79 4.48
C ILE A 35 17.82 7.38 4.27
N PRO A 36 17.55 6.21 3.65
CA PRO A 36 18.50 5.32 2.99
C PRO A 36 19.13 5.95 1.73
N THR A 37 20.37 5.57 1.42
CA THR A 37 21.06 6.01 0.21
C THR A 37 20.34 5.44 -1.02
N PRO A 38 20.10 6.25 -2.06
CA PRO A 38 19.53 5.73 -3.31
C PRO A 38 20.44 4.64 -3.88
N SER A 39 19.85 3.52 -4.30
CA SER A 39 20.57 2.44 -4.97
C SER A 39 20.81 2.80 -6.44
N ASP A 40 21.77 2.16 -7.13
CA ASP A 40 21.99 2.37 -8.58
C ASP A 40 20.90 1.73 -9.47
N ASP A 41 19.91 1.03 -8.89
CA ASP A 41 18.81 0.43 -9.66
C ASP A 41 17.84 1.50 -10.20
N PRO A 42 17.57 1.58 -11.51
CA PRO A 42 16.59 2.50 -12.09
C PRO A 42 15.13 2.22 -11.65
N ASN A 43 14.88 1.07 -11.03
CA ASN A 43 13.60 0.71 -10.43
C ASN A 43 13.47 1.13 -8.97
N ASP A 44 14.54 1.64 -8.35
CA ASP A 44 14.48 2.22 -7.00
C ASP A 44 13.53 3.43 -7.00
N PRO A 45 12.44 3.41 -6.19
CA PRO A 45 11.54 4.54 -6.04
C PRO A 45 12.25 5.86 -5.69
N LEU A 46 13.42 5.79 -5.03
CA LEU A 46 14.21 6.97 -4.68
C LEU A 46 14.68 7.72 -5.94
N ASN A 47 15.07 6.99 -6.98
CA ASN A 47 15.59 7.54 -8.25
C ASN A 47 14.52 8.04 -9.22
N TRP A 48 13.23 7.80 -8.95
CA TRP A 48 12.18 8.17 -9.91
C TRP A 48 12.00 9.69 -10.02
N SER A 49 11.75 10.14 -11.26
CA SER A 49 11.32 11.51 -11.53
C SER A 49 10.01 11.83 -10.80
N ARG A 50 9.81 13.11 -10.45
CA ARG A 50 8.60 13.56 -9.72
C ARG A 50 7.31 13.12 -10.42
N GLY A 51 7.25 13.20 -11.75
CA GLY A 51 6.08 12.76 -12.52
C GLY A 51 5.79 11.27 -12.38
N ARG A 52 6.82 10.41 -12.42
CA ARG A 52 6.67 8.95 -12.24
C ARG A 52 6.20 8.62 -10.82
N LYS A 53 6.69 9.33 -9.80
CA LYS A 53 6.24 9.20 -8.40
C LYS A 53 4.76 9.54 -8.27
N TRP A 54 4.33 10.69 -8.80
CA TRP A 54 2.93 11.11 -8.77
C TRP A 54 2.01 10.15 -9.52
N LEU A 55 2.42 9.67 -10.69
CA LEU A 55 1.64 8.68 -11.44
C LEU A 55 1.47 7.38 -10.66
N ALA A 56 2.54 6.89 -10.02
CA ALA A 56 2.46 5.68 -9.20
C ALA A 56 1.52 5.85 -7.99
N ILE A 57 1.56 7.01 -7.34
CA ILE A 57 0.64 7.36 -6.25
C ILE A 57 -0.80 7.41 -6.77
N PHE A 58 -1.03 8.10 -7.89
CA PHE A 58 -2.35 8.20 -8.50
C PHE A 58 -2.94 6.83 -8.84
N CYS A 59 -2.17 5.95 -9.50
CA CYS A 59 -2.62 4.58 -9.79
C CYS A 59 -2.97 3.81 -8.51
N THR A 60 -2.20 3.99 -7.43
CA THR A 60 -2.47 3.34 -6.14
C THR A 60 -3.77 3.87 -5.53
N VAL A 61 -4.00 5.19 -5.61
CA VAL A 61 -5.25 5.80 -5.13
C VAL A 61 -6.45 5.28 -5.91
N VAL A 62 -6.36 5.23 -7.25
CA VAL A 62 -7.44 4.69 -8.09
C VAL A 62 -7.72 3.23 -7.75
N TYR A 63 -6.68 2.42 -7.54
CA TYR A 63 -6.84 1.02 -7.13
C TYR A 63 -7.58 0.90 -5.78
N ILE A 64 -7.22 1.71 -4.78
CA ILE A 64 -7.89 1.71 -3.47
C ILE A 64 -9.34 2.17 -3.60
N PHE A 65 -9.60 3.26 -4.32
CA PHE A 65 -10.95 3.76 -4.55
C PHE A 65 -11.83 2.74 -5.26
N GLY A 66 -11.32 2.11 -6.33
CA GLY A 66 -12.06 1.10 -7.08
C GLY A 66 -12.44 -0.11 -6.23
N GLY A 67 -11.59 -0.53 -5.30
CA GLY A 67 -11.88 -1.63 -4.40
C GLY A 67 -12.78 -1.27 -3.22
N SER A 68 -12.64 -0.07 -2.64
CA SER A 68 -13.31 0.32 -1.41
C SER A 68 -14.67 0.97 -1.60
N VAL A 69 -14.87 1.76 -2.67
CA VAL A 69 -16.13 2.48 -2.91
C VAL A 69 -17.34 1.53 -3.03
N PRO A 70 -17.29 0.44 -3.82
CA PRO A 70 -18.44 -0.45 -3.94
C PRO A 70 -18.84 -1.11 -2.62
N GLY A 71 -17.84 -1.47 -1.80
CA GLY A 71 -18.06 -1.99 -0.46
C GLY A 71 -18.75 -0.98 0.46
N CYS A 72 -18.47 0.32 0.31
CA CYS A 72 -19.17 1.36 1.08
C CYS A 72 -20.58 1.66 0.55
N CYS A 73 -20.81 1.55 -0.75
CA CYS A 73 -22.11 1.84 -1.35
C CYS A 73 -23.19 0.84 -0.94
N ILE A 74 -22.84 -0.43 -0.70
CA ILE A 74 -23.81 -1.47 -0.37
C ILE A 74 -24.60 -1.17 0.91
N TYR A 75 -23.98 -0.51 1.90
CA TYR A 75 -24.66 -0.16 3.16
C TYR A 75 -25.84 0.80 2.96
N SER A 76 -25.75 1.67 1.95
CA SER A 76 -26.78 2.67 1.69
C SER A 76 -28.06 2.08 1.10
N ILE A 77 -27.98 0.87 0.52
CA ILE A 77 -29.08 0.22 -0.19
C ILE A 77 -29.56 -1.07 0.49
N LEU A 78 -29.02 -1.41 1.67
CA LEU A 78 -29.39 -2.62 2.42
C LEU A 78 -30.89 -2.72 2.71
N THR A 79 -31.55 -1.60 2.98
CA THR A 79 -33.00 -1.54 3.21
C THR A 79 -33.77 -1.80 1.94
N ASP A 80 -33.35 -1.19 0.83
CA ASP A 80 -34.00 -1.32 -0.47
C ASP A 80 -33.86 -2.76 -0.98
N ILE A 81 -32.72 -3.40 -0.75
CA ILE A 81 -32.48 -4.82 -1.05
C ILE A 81 -33.39 -5.72 -0.21
N ALA A 82 -33.62 -5.40 1.07
CA ALA A 82 -34.50 -6.20 1.93
C ALA A 82 -35.99 -6.04 1.61
N GLU A 83 -36.36 -4.95 0.94
CA GLU A 83 -37.73 -4.69 0.47
C GLU A 83 -38.02 -5.35 -0.89
N ASP A 84 -36.99 -5.83 -1.60
CA ASP A 84 -37.14 -6.52 -2.88
C ASP A 84 -37.86 -7.88 -2.69
N PRO A 85 -39.00 -8.11 -3.36
CA PRO A 85 -39.76 -9.35 -3.24
C PRO A 85 -38.98 -10.61 -3.67
N ASP A 86 -37.94 -10.49 -4.50
CA ASP A 86 -37.10 -11.61 -4.91
C ASP A 86 -36.00 -11.95 -3.88
N VAL A 87 -35.68 -11.00 -2.99
CA VAL A 87 -34.64 -11.13 -1.96
C VAL A 87 -35.33 -11.45 -0.63
N HIS A 88 -35.58 -12.73 -0.37
CA HIS A 88 -36.19 -13.20 0.87
C HIS A 88 -35.22 -13.14 2.08
N ALA A 89 -34.62 -11.98 2.35
CA ALA A 89 -33.66 -11.77 3.43
C ALA A 89 -34.02 -10.55 4.28
N THR A 90 -33.88 -10.66 5.60
CA THR A 90 -34.09 -9.52 6.51
C THR A 90 -32.85 -8.63 6.55
N VAL A 91 -33.01 -7.33 6.81
CA VAL A 91 -31.90 -6.37 7.01
C VAL A 91 -30.86 -6.89 8.01
N GLY A 92 -31.29 -7.59 9.08
CA GLY A 92 -30.38 -8.22 10.05
C GLY A 92 -29.48 -9.30 9.43
N GLN A 93 -30.02 -10.14 8.56
CA GLN A 93 -29.27 -11.19 7.85
C GLN A 93 -28.30 -10.58 6.82
N LEU A 94 -28.72 -9.52 6.11
CA LEU A 94 -27.84 -8.80 5.19
C LEU A 94 -26.67 -8.14 5.93
N ASN A 95 -26.93 -7.58 7.12
CA ASN A 95 -25.90 -7.02 7.99
C ASN A 95 -24.91 -8.10 8.51
N GLU A 96 -25.41 -9.27 8.90
CA GLU A 96 -24.56 -10.43 9.23
C GLU A 96 -23.70 -10.85 8.02
N GLY A 97 -24.29 -10.88 6.82
CA GLY A 97 -23.59 -11.12 5.55
C GLY A 97 -22.41 -10.17 5.35
N THR A 98 -22.60 -8.90 5.69
CA THR A 98 -21.55 -7.90 5.62
C THR A 98 -20.46 -8.11 6.69
N GLY A 99 -20.85 -8.59 7.87
CA GLY A 99 -19.89 -9.04 8.88
C GLY A 99 -18.98 -10.16 8.36
N TYR A 100 -19.53 -11.15 7.65
CA TYR A 100 -18.74 -12.20 7.00
C TYR A 100 -17.82 -11.64 5.92
N MET A 101 -18.27 -10.67 5.13
CA MET A 101 -17.43 -9.99 4.14
C MET A 101 -16.15 -9.43 4.78
N PHE A 102 -16.26 -8.71 5.90
CA PHE A 102 -15.09 -8.17 6.60
C PHE A 102 -14.20 -9.24 7.21
N LEU A 103 -14.78 -10.33 7.72
CA LEU A 103 -14.02 -11.46 8.23
C LEU A 103 -13.15 -12.06 7.14
N PHE A 104 -13.71 -12.32 5.96
CA PHE A 104 -12.94 -12.85 4.82
C PHE A 104 -11.97 -11.83 4.23
N LEU A 105 -12.28 -10.53 4.27
CA LEU A 105 -11.34 -9.48 3.88
C LEU A 105 -10.09 -9.49 4.78
N GLY A 106 -10.26 -9.64 6.10
CA GLY A 106 -9.16 -9.77 7.05
C GLY A 106 -8.31 -11.02 6.80
N ILE A 107 -8.94 -12.17 6.61
CA ILE A 107 -8.24 -13.44 6.29
C ILE A 107 -7.51 -13.33 4.95
N GLY A 108 -8.15 -12.76 3.93
CA GLY A 108 -7.55 -12.53 2.62
C GLY A 108 -6.32 -11.64 2.70
N ASN A 109 -6.35 -10.57 3.50
CA ASN A 109 -5.20 -9.70 3.70
C ASN A 109 -4.02 -10.44 4.36
N LEU A 110 -4.30 -11.30 5.36
CA LEU A 110 -3.27 -12.10 6.03
C LEU A 110 -2.53 -13.03 5.06
N LEU A 111 -3.23 -13.58 4.07
CA LEU A 111 -2.64 -14.45 3.04
C LEU A 111 -1.94 -13.67 1.93
N MET A 112 -2.51 -12.55 1.49
CA MET A 112 -1.97 -11.77 0.37
C MET A 112 -0.72 -10.97 0.74
N MET A 113 -0.57 -10.58 2.01
CA MET A 113 0.59 -9.82 2.50
C MET A 113 1.93 -10.57 2.39
N PRO A 114 2.08 -11.83 2.86
CA PRO A 114 3.32 -12.59 2.67
C PRO A 114 3.57 -12.93 1.20
N LEU A 115 2.51 -13.22 0.43
CA LEU A 115 2.63 -13.43 -1.01
C LEU A 115 3.20 -12.19 -1.71
N ALA A 116 2.79 -10.98 -1.28
CA ALA A 116 3.26 -9.71 -1.85
C ALA A 116 4.74 -9.46 -1.61
N GLN A 117 5.27 -9.94 -0.50
CA GLN A 117 6.70 -9.86 -0.21
C GLN A 117 7.50 -10.90 -1.00
N GLN A 118 6.95 -12.10 -1.20
CA GLN A 118 7.67 -13.20 -1.86
C GLN A 118 7.69 -13.08 -3.39
N TYR A 119 6.56 -12.74 -4.01
CA TYR A 119 6.41 -12.70 -5.48
C TYR A 119 6.44 -11.29 -6.06
N GLY A 120 6.57 -10.28 -5.20
CA GLY A 120 6.57 -8.86 -5.56
C GLY A 120 5.17 -8.27 -5.68
N LYS A 121 5.11 -6.94 -5.55
CA LYS A 121 3.84 -6.19 -5.38
C LYS A 121 2.98 -6.13 -6.65
N ARG A 122 3.60 -6.02 -7.84
CA ARG A 122 2.91 -5.83 -9.13
C ARG A 122 1.94 -6.96 -9.52
N PRO A 123 2.36 -8.25 -9.56
CA PRO A 123 1.44 -9.33 -9.96
C PRO A 123 0.26 -9.46 -9.00
N ILE A 124 0.49 -9.21 -7.71
CA ILE A 124 -0.53 -9.38 -6.69
C ILE A 124 -1.59 -8.28 -6.76
N TYR A 125 -1.21 -7.03 -7.07
CA TYR A 125 -2.18 -5.98 -7.37
C TYR A 125 -3.06 -6.30 -8.59
N LEU A 126 -2.50 -6.93 -9.62
CA LEU A 126 -3.28 -7.30 -10.81
C LEU A 126 -4.25 -8.44 -10.53
N ILE A 127 -3.82 -9.46 -9.80
CA ILE A 127 -4.68 -10.59 -9.41
C ILE A 127 -5.81 -10.12 -8.50
N SER A 128 -5.51 -9.28 -7.50
CA SER A 128 -6.54 -8.73 -6.61
C SER A 128 -7.51 -7.83 -7.35
N LEU A 129 -7.04 -7.03 -8.31
CA LEU A 129 -7.91 -6.20 -9.15
C LEU A 129 -8.85 -7.04 -10.01
N LEU A 130 -8.36 -8.11 -10.65
CA LEU A 130 -9.20 -9.02 -11.43
C LEU A 130 -10.27 -9.68 -10.56
N GLY A 131 -9.88 -10.17 -9.38
CA GLY A 131 -10.82 -10.72 -8.41
C GLY A 131 -11.88 -9.69 -8.02
N ASN A 132 -11.47 -8.46 -7.69
CA ASN A 132 -12.39 -7.39 -7.33
C ASN A 132 -13.38 -7.06 -8.45
N ILE A 133 -12.94 -6.97 -9.71
CA ILE A 133 -13.84 -6.75 -10.85
C ILE A 133 -14.86 -7.88 -10.99
N MET A 134 -14.43 -9.14 -10.84
CA MET A 134 -15.34 -10.28 -10.93
C MET A 134 -16.41 -10.27 -9.84
N PHE A 135 -16.03 -9.95 -8.59
CA PHE A 135 -16.99 -9.87 -7.49
C PHE A 135 -17.96 -8.71 -7.64
N ASN A 136 -17.49 -7.55 -8.09
CA ASN A 136 -18.35 -6.39 -8.34
C ASN A 136 -19.34 -6.63 -9.48
N LEU A 137 -18.95 -7.38 -10.51
CA LEU A 137 -19.86 -7.70 -11.62
C LEU A 137 -21.05 -8.56 -11.18
N TRP A 138 -20.85 -9.39 -10.16
CA TRP A 138 -21.89 -10.28 -9.64
C TRP A 138 -22.75 -9.63 -8.54
N GLN A 139 -22.32 -8.48 -8.02
CA GLN A 139 -23.07 -7.77 -6.99
C GLN A 139 -24.38 -7.22 -7.60
N PRO A 140 -25.54 -7.43 -6.96
CA PRO A 140 -26.83 -6.91 -7.43
C PRO A 140 -26.88 -5.37 -7.39
#